data_AF-A0A7C2AIM0-F1
#
_entry.id   AF-A0A7C2AIM0-F1
#
_cell.length_a   1.000
_cell.length_b   1.000
_cell.length_c   1.000
_cell.angle_alpha   90.00
_cell.angle_beta   90.00
_cell.angle_gamma   90.00
#
_symmetry.space_group_name_H-M   'P 1'
#
loop_
_entity.id
_entity.type
_entity.pdbx_description
1 polymer ?
#
loop_
_entity_poly.entity_id
_entity_poly.type
_entity_poly.pdbx_seq_one_letter_code
_entity_poly.pdbx_strand_id
1 'polypeptide(L)'
;MKLNYERFLKNRLVREQKPDFEQIGYQIQRSLKDLKTAEANLSIDLTWSFAIAYHSMIRAGKALMYSRGYLPTAKRSHKTIVEFTKTNTWRGVSGSHW
;
A
#
# COMPACT_ATOMS: atom_id res chain seq x y z
N MET A 1 -19.24 -9.50 -1.41
CA MET A 1 -19.49 -8.06 -1.23
C MET A 1 -18.55 -7.29 -2.15
N LYS A 2 -19.10 -6.39 -3.00
CA LYS A 2 -18.33 -5.63 -4.01
C LYS A 2 -17.28 -4.74 -3.32
N LEU A 3 -16.06 -4.76 -3.85
CA LEU A 3 -15.02 -3.78 -3.54
C LEU A 3 -15.53 -2.39 -3.92
N ASN A 4 -15.89 -1.55 -2.95
CA ASN A 4 -16.35 -0.19 -3.26
C ASN A 4 -15.16 0.78 -3.25
N TYR A 5 -14.52 0.92 -4.42
CA TYR A 5 -13.52 1.95 -4.69
C TYR A 5 -14.11 3.23 -5.29
N GLU A 6 -15.44 3.34 -5.39
CA GLU A 6 -16.15 4.45 -6.04
C GLU A 6 -15.83 5.78 -5.39
N ARG A 7 -15.70 5.81 -4.05
CA ARG A 7 -15.29 7.03 -3.34
C ARG A 7 -13.93 7.54 -3.83
N PHE A 8 -12.97 6.65 -4.07
CA PHE A 8 -11.64 7.06 -4.53
C PHE A 8 -11.67 7.58 -5.97
N LEU A 9 -12.44 6.92 -6.84
CA LEU A 9 -12.65 7.33 -8.23
C LEU A 9 -13.40 8.67 -8.32
N LYS A 10 -14.54 8.81 -7.62
CA LYS A 10 -15.34 10.04 -7.56
C LYS A 10 -14.53 11.25 -7.11
N ASN A 11 -13.64 11.06 -6.13
CA ASN A 11 -12.79 12.12 -5.60
C ASN A 11 -11.47 12.32 -6.38
N ARG A 12 -11.26 11.59 -7.49
CA ARG A 12 -10.03 11.62 -8.32
C ARG A 12 -8.75 11.32 -7.51
N LEU A 13 -8.87 10.49 -6.49
CA LEU A 13 -7.75 10.04 -5.66
C LEU A 13 -7.03 8.85 -6.28
N VAL A 14 -7.74 8.03 -7.06
CA VAL A 14 -7.19 6.93 -7.84
C VAL A 14 -7.68 7.01 -9.28
N ARG A 15 -6.97 6.33 -10.18
CA ARG A 15 -7.37 6.08 -11.57
C ARG A 15 -7.31 4.59 -11.83
N GLU A 16 -8.13 4.11 -12.75
CA GLU A 16 -8.02 2.74 -13.23
C GLU A 16 -6.79 2.57 -14.11
N GLN A 17 -6.17 1.40 -14.03
CA GLN A 17 -5.09 0.98 -14.90
C GLN A 17 -5.17 -0.52 -15.14
N LYS A 18 -4.62 -0.99 -16.26
CA LYS A 18 -4.34 -2.42 -16.39
C LYS A 18 -3.22 -2.79 -15.41
N PRO A 19 -3.29 -3.95 -14.73
CA PRO A 19 -2.20 -4.43 -13.89
C PRO A 19 -0.89 -4.52 -14.70
N ASP A 20 0.13 -3.80 -14.25
CA ASP A 20 1.49 -3.86 -14.78
C ASP A 20 2.34 -4.69 -13.81
N PHE A 21 2.58 -5.95 -14.16
CA PHE A 21 3.29 -6.89 -13.30
C PHE A 21 4.77 -6.54 -13.10
N GLU A 22 5.39 -5.88 -14.06
CA GLU A 22 6.77 -5.39 -13.91
C GLU A 22 6.81 -4.28 -12.87
N GLN A 23 5.90 -3.31 -12.96
CA GLN A 23 5.79 -2.23 -12.00
C GLN A 23 5.43 -2.75 -10.60
N ILE A 24 4.52 -3.73 -10.50
CA ILE A 24 4.18 -4.40 -9.24
C ILE A 24 5.42 -5.05 -8.63
N GLY A 25 6.14 -5.86 -9.40
CA GLY A 25 7.37 -6.54 -8.97
C GLY A 25 8.43 -5.54 -8.50
N TYR A 26 8.64 -4.46 -9.25
CA TYR A 26 9.58 -3.41 -8.89
C TYR A 26 9.23 -2.75 -7.54
N GLN A 27 7.96 -2.39 -7.32
CA GLN A 27 7.54 -1.78 -6.04
C GLN A 27 7.76 -2.73 -4.85
N ILE A 28 7.45 -4.02 -5.02
CA ILE A 28 7.66 -5.04 -3.99
C ILE A 28 9.15 -5.19 -3.68
N GLN A 29 10.00 -5.35 -4.71
CA GLN A 29 11.44 -5.48 -4.53
C GLN A 29 12.06 -4.27 -3.84
N ARG A 30 11.63 -3.05 -4.22
CA ARG A 30 12.08 -1.82 -3.54
C ARG A 30 11.58 -1.74 -2.10
N SER A 31 10.33 -2.10 -1.82
CA SER A 31 9.79 -2.15 -0.46
C SER A 31 10.59 -3.10 0.44
N LEU A 32 10.95 -4.28 -0.04
CA LEU A 32 11.78 -5.23 0.71
C LEU A 32 13.19 -4.69 0.98
N LYS A 33 13.80 -3.99 0.02
CA LYS A 33 15.10 -3.31 0.22
C LYS A 33 14.98 -2.19 1.26
N ASP A 34 13.93 -1.38 1.19
CA ASP A 34 13.69 -0.30 2.14
C ASP A 34 13.51 -0.87 3.57
N LEU A 35 12.80 -1.99 3.77
CA LEU A 35 12.68 -2.65 5.10
C LEU A 35 14.04 -3.09 5.65
N LYS A 36 14.86 -3.78 4.84
CA LYS A 36 16.20 -4.21 5.27
C LYS A 36 17.07 -3.01 5.69
N THR A 37 16.96 -1.90 4.96
CA THR A 37 17.68 -0.66 5.30
C THR A 37 17.14 -0.05 6.60
N ALA A 38 15.82 -0.05 6.81
CA ALA A 38 15.21 0.44 8.05
C ALA A 38 15.67 -0.37 9.26
N GLU A 39 15.70 -1.70 9.15
CA GLU A 39 16.21 -2.61 10.18
C GLU A 39 17.68 -2.34 10.51
N ALA A 40 18.53 -2.18 9.49
CA ALA A 40 19.95 -1.84 9.69
C ALA A 40 20.16 -0.46 10.34
N ASN A 41 19.23 0.48 10.16
CA ASN A 41 19.29 1.82 10.76
C ASN A 41 18.69 1.89 12.16
N LEU A 42 18.01 0.85 12.65
CA LEU A 42 17.26 0.89 13.91
C LEU A 42 18.11 1.32 15.10
N SER A 43 19.37 0.89 15.15
CA SER A 43 20.33 1.23 16.22
C SER A 43 21.21 2.44 15.91
N ILE A 44 21.14 3.00 14.71
CA ILE A 44 21.99 4.12 14.25
C ILE A 44 21.21 5.43 14.34
N ASP A 45 20.04 5.46 13.72
CA ASP A 45 19.14 6.60 13.74
C ASP A 45 17.70 6.10 13.65
N LEU A 46 17.02 6.13 14.80
CA LEU A 46 15.66 5.66 14.93
C LEU A 46 14.66 6.47 14.09
N THR A 47 14.90 7.78 13.94
CA THR A 47 14.03 8.66 13.14
C THR A 47 14.12 8.28 11.67
N TRP A 48 15.33 8.06 11.16
CA TRP A 48 15.54 7.59 9.79
C TRP A 48 15.02 6.16 9.58
N SER A 49 15.20 5.26 10.56
CA SER A 49 14.63 3.92 10.50
C SER A 49 13.12 3.97 10.28
N PHE A 50 12.38 4.75 11.08
CA PHE A 50 10.94 4.91 10.92
C PHE A 50 10.55 5.57 9.59
N ALA A 51 11.29 6.58 9.15
CA ALA A 51 11.04 7.23 7.86
C ALA A 51 11.17 6.22 6.70
N ILE A 52 12.19 5.36 6.73
CA ILE A 52 12.42 4.36 5.68
C ILE A 52 11.34 3.26 5.75
N ALA A 53 11.02 2.77 6.95
CA ALA A 53 9.96 1.78 7.15
C ALA A 53 8.61 2.28 6.59
N TYR A 54 8.26 3.55 6.86
CA TYR A 54 7.08 4.18 6.30
C TYR A 54 7.09 4.20 4.76
N HIS A 55 8.21 4.58 4.13
CA HIS A 55 8.33 4.55 2.67
C HIS A 55 8.16 3.15 2.10
N SER A 56 8.69 2.13 2.79
CA SER A 56 8.46 0.74 2.40
C SER A 56 6.96 0.39 2.39
N MET A 57 6.23 0.75 3.45
CA MET A 57 4.78 0.51 3.53
C MET A 57 4.04 1.21 2.39
N ILE A 58 4.42 2.44 2.04
CA ILE A 58 3.82 3.17 0.91
C ILE A 58 4.08 2.44 -0.41
N ARG A 59 5.28 1.91 -0.66
CA ARG A 59 5.58 1.14 -1.88
C ARG A 59 4.80 -0.18 -1.94
N ALA A 60 4.74 -0.92 -0.84
CA ALA A 60 3.94 -2.14 -0.75
C ALA A 60 2.45 -1.84 -1.00
N GLY A 61 1.92 -0.76 -0.42
CA GLY A 61 0.56 -0.30 -0.66
C GLY A 61 0.31 0.05 -2.14
N LYS A 62 1.27 0.69 -2.83
CA LYS A 62 1.17 0.94 -4.28
C LYS A 62 1.13 -0.36 -5.08
N ALA A 63 1.99 -1.34 -4.77
CA ALA A 63 1.96 -2.64 -5.44
C ALA A 63 0.59 -3.31 -5.30
N LEU A 64 0.00 -3.24 -4.10
CA LEU A 64 -1.35 -3.74 -3.82
C LEU A 64 -2.45 -3.01 -4.59
N MET A 65 -2.33 -1.70 -4.78
CA MET A 65 -3.25 -0.93 -5.62
C MET A 65 -3.13 -1.35 -7.08
N TYR A 66 -1.90 -1.47 -7.58
CA TYR A 66 -1.60 -1.82 -8.97
C TYR A 66 -2.14 -3.21 -9.33
N SER A 67 -1.97 -4.19 -8.45
CA SER A 67 -2.52 -5.54 -8.64
C SER A 67 -4.05 -5.57 -8.68
N ARG A 68 -4.70 -4.57 -8.10
CA ARG A 68 -6.16 -4.38 -8.15
C ARG A 68 -6.62 -3.49 -9.31
N GLY A 69 -5.72 -3.08 -10.19
CA GLY A 69 -6.05 -2.25 -11.35
C GLY A 69 -6.24 -0.76 -11.02
N TYR A 70 -5.62 -0.26 -9.94
CA TYR A 70 -5.73 1.14 -9.53
C TYR A 70 -4.36 1.81 -9.35
N LEU A 71 -4.23 3.07 -9.80
CA LEU A 71 -3.08 3.94 -9.61
C LEU A 71 -3.46 5.11 -8.69
N PRO A 72 -2.73 5.41 -7.61
CA PRO A 72 -2.94 6.64 -6.85
C PRO A 72 -2.57 7.87 -7.70
N THR A 73 -3.33 8.95 -7.59
CA THR A 73 -2.95 10.25 -8.18
C THR A 73 -1.97 10.99 -7.27
N ALA A 74 -1.36 12.07 -7.76
CA ALA A 74 -0.46 12.91 -6.96
C ALA A 74 -1.19 13.58 -5.76
N LYS A 75 -2.52 13.67 -5.81
CA LYS A 75 -3.33 14.30 -4.77
C LYS A 75 -3.42 13.40 -3.54
N ARG A 76 -2.80 13.83 -2.42
CA ARG A 76 -2.84 13.13 -1.12
C ARG A 76 -2.44 11.65 -1.23
N SER A 77 -1.45 11.37 -2.08
CA SER A 77 -1.08 10.01 -2.53
C SER A 77 -0.90 9.03 -1.37
N HIS A 78 -0.14 9.38 -0.33
CA HIS A 78 0.13 8.47 0.79
C HIS A 78 -1.12 8.14 1.61
N LYS A 79 -1.94 9.16 1.94
CA LYS A 79 -3.21 8.96 2.63
C LYS A 79 -4.15 8.08 1.81
N THR A 80 -4.24 8.34 0.50
CA THR A 80 -5.03 7.52 -0.42
C THR A 80 -4.58 6.07 -0.41
N ILE A 81 -3.27 5.82 -0.48
CA ILE A 81 -2.69 4.46 -0.47
C ILE A 81 -3.07 3.73 0.82
N VAL A 82 -2.88 4.36 1.98
CA VAL A 82 -3.19 3.76 3.30
C VAL A 82 -4.69 3.48 3.46
N GLU A 83 -5.55 4.41 3.06
CA GLU A 83 -7.00 4.21 3.12
C GLU A 83 -7.48 3.12 2.15
N PHE A 84 -6.87 3.05 0.96
CA PHE A 84 -7.17 2.01 -0.01
C PHE A 84 -6.81 0.62 0.53
N THR A 85 -5.66 0.46 1.19
CA THR A 85 -5.23 -0.84 1.74
C THR A 85 -6.15 -1.34 2.86
N LYS A 86 -6.78 -0.43 3.64
CA LYS A 86 -7.74 -0.78 4.68
C LYS A 86 -9.03 -1.38 4.15
N THR A 87 -9.38 -1.13 2.89
CA THR A 87 -10.67 -1.52 2.30
C THR A 87 -10.78 -3.05 2.08
N ASN A 88 -9.82 -3.87 2.58
CA ASN A 88 -9.77 -5.32 2.37
C ASN A 88 -9.26 -6.16 3.55
N THR A 89 -8.94 -5.59 4.71
CA THR A 89 -8.17 -6.32 5.74
C THR A 89 -8.98 -6.86 6.91
N TRP A 90 -10.32 -6.80 6.89
CA TRP A 90 -11.17 -7.45 7.89
C TRP A 90 -12.22 -8.35 7.23
N ARG A 91 -11.87 -9.63 7.02
CA ARG A 91 -12.83 -10.73 7.13
C ARG A 91 -12.67 -11.25 8.55
N GLY A 92 -13.63 -10.91 9.42
CA GLY A 92 -13.66 -11.43 10.77
C GLY A 92 -13.60 -12.96 10.76
N VAL A 93 -12.65 -13.51 11.51
CA VAL A 93 -12.86 -14.79 12.18
C VAL A 93 -13.91 -14.51 13.26
N SER A 94 -15.17 -14.46 12.88
CA SER A 94 -16.32 -14.35 13.79
C SER A 94 -17.46 -15.13 13.18
N GLY A 95 -17.29 -16.44 13.19
CA GLY A 95 -18.19 -17.40 12.56
C GLY A 95 -17.73 -18.83 12.84
N SER A 96 -17.35 -19.12 14.09
CA SER A 96 -17.28 -20.50 14.59
C SER A 96 -18.11 -20.55 15.87
N HIS A 97 -19.33 -21.04 15.70
CA HIS A 97 -20.16 -21.53 16.79
C HIS A 97 -19.40 -22.65 17.49
N TRP A 98 -19.15 -22.48 18.79
CA TRP A 98 -19.23 -23.51 19.80
C TRP A 98 -19.89 -22.88 21.02
#